data_AF-A0A843HHK1-F1
#
_entry.id   AF-A0A843HHK1-F1
#
_cell.length_a   1.000
_cell.length_b   1.000
_cell.length_c   1.000
_cell.angle_alpha   90.00
_cell.angle_beta   90.00
_cell.angle_gamma   90.00
#
_symmetry.space_group_name_H-M   'P 1'
#
loop_
_entity.id
_entity.type
_entity.pdbx_description
1 polymer ?
#
loop_
_entity_poly.entity_id
_entity_poly.type
_entity_poly.pdbx_seq_one_letter_code
_entity_poly.pdbx_strand_id
1 'polypeptide(L)'
;MSTFKDLQLLSDAAYYDRCNYVNYNVDNVLKQTDKIKNGIYYAKRGSEEVPLFKVLLTNQCNNDCAYCTNCRAHNYQRARLSPDALARIYMDFYNKNSVEGLFLSSGIIKDADTTMEEMIEAVHILRNKYSYKGYVHLKIIPGTSKDHIKHAMQLADRVSINLEAATKDGMSDLSSTKNYDRDILKRLDWISNLHRRDHNLASSGHTTQIIVGANEETDEDILKQVYKLSNKYDTLYNYFSSFKALDGTPLENHEQPDIRRTGRLYQAEYLFTQYNYKLDDLILDDDGFLDLNEDPKYVAALENMDLYPIDVNCAKFKELIRVPGIGLKSARRITHMQKEGKKITSLRQLQELGANINKCKIFVKTGKSYQSTLI
;
A
#
# COMPACT_ATOMS: atom_id res chain seq x y z
N MET A 1 14.70 16.39 -28.70
CA MET A 1 14.32 14.99 -28.98
C MET A 1 14.83 14.01 -27.92
N SER A 2 15.98 14.20 -27.24
CA SER A 2 16.46 13.28 -26.18
C SER A 2 15.57 13.25 -24.93
N THR A 3 15.07 14.41 -24.48
CA THR A 3 14.32 14.55 -23.21
C THR A 3 13.01 13.74 -23.15
N PHE A 4 12.31 13.56 -24.27
CA PHE A 4 11.05 12.79 -24.27
C PHE A 4 11.31 11.28 -24.20
N LYS A 5 12.38 10.79 -24.86
CA LYS A 5 12.80 9.40 -24.76
C LYS A 5 13.27 9.08 -23.34
N ASP A 6 14.05 9.98 -22.75
CA ASP A 6 14.49 9.87 -21.36
C ASP A 6 13.30 9.87 -20.40
N LEU A 7 12.31 10.74 -20.61
CA LEU A 7 11.09 10.77 -19.82
C LEU A 7 10.31 9.45 -19.87
N GLN A 8 10.16 8.86 -21.06
CA GLN A 8 9.46 7.58 -21.21
C GLN A 8 10.18 6.47 -20.41
N LEU A 9 11.50 6.37 -20.56
CA LEU A 9 12.31 5.40 -19.80
C LEU A 9 12.17 5.56 -18.28
N LEU A 10 12.18 6.81 -17.81
CA LEU A 10 12.05 7.13 -16.39
C LEU A 10 10.65 6.88 -15.86
N SER A 11 9.62 7.08 -16.68
CA SER A 11 8.23 6.81 -16.33
C SER A 11 7.94 5.30 -16.27
N ASP A 12 8.47 4.54 -17.23
CA ASP A 12 8.34 3.08 -17.27
C ASP A 12 9.06 2.45 -16.08
N ALA A 13 10.25 2.95 -15.72
CA ALA A 13 10.97 2.50 -14.54
C ALA A 13 10.24 2.84 -13.23
N ALA A 14 9.48 3.94 -13.18
CA ALA A 14 8.66 4.31 -12.03
C ALA A 14 7.41 3.43 -11.87
N TYR A 15 7.05 2.59 -12.84
CA TYR A 15 5.83 1.77 -12.84
C TYR A 15 5.64 0.95 -11.56
N TYR A 16 6.71 0.34 -11.07
CA TYR A 16 6.69 -0.60 -9.94
C TYR A 16 6.50 0.06 -8.56
N ASP A 17 6.69 1.38 -8.45
CA ASP A 17 6.44 2.11 -7.22
C ASP A 17 4.94 2.34 -7.00
N ARG A 18 4.33 1.79 -5.95
CA ARG A 18 2.90 1.93 -5.73
C ARG A 18 2.55 3.28 -5.10
N CYS A 19 1.49 3.91 -5.61
CA CYS A 19 0.92 5.14 -5.05
C CYS A 19 -0.61 5.25 -5.20
N ASN A 20 -1.28 4.15 -5.59
CA ASN A 20 -2.72 4.10 -5.74
C ASN A 20 -3.35 3.31 -4.59
N TYR A 21 -4.44 3.85 -4.05
CA TYR A 21 -5.28 3.16 -3.09
C TYR A 21 -6.50 2.64 -3.83
N VAL A 22 -6.42 1.41 -4.34
CA VAL A 22 -7.63 0.69 -4.75
C VAL A 22 -8.09 -0.13 -3.56
N ASN A 23 -9.39 -0.23 -3.35
CA ASN A 23 -9.99 -1.23 -2.47
C ASN A 23 -9.52 -2.60 -2.96
N TYR A 24 -8.44 -3.14 -2.38
CA TYR A 24 -7.70 -4.31 -2.86
C TYR A 24 -8.44 -5.62 -2.57
N ASN A 25 -9.75 -5.63 -2.83
CA ASN A 25 -10.45 -6.89 -3.04
C ASN A 25 -9.74 -7.66 -4.16
N VAL A 26 -9.67 -8.98 -4.03
CA VAL A 26 -9.02 -9.88 -4.98
C VAL A 26 -9.46 -9.58 -6.42
N ASP A 27 -10.76 -9.32 -6.62
CA ASP A 27 -11.35 -8.96 -7.91
C ASP A 27 -10.73 -7.71 -8.57
N ASN A 28 -10.23 -6.76 -7.79
CA ASN A 28 -9.58 -5.55 -8.29
C ASN A 28 -8.10 -5.78 -8.59
N VAL A 29 -7.44 -6.64 -7.83
CA VAL A 29 -6.05 -7.06 -8.11
C VAL A 29 -5.99 -7.82 -9.44
N LEU A 30 -6.98 -8.69 -9.70
CA LEU A 30 -7.09 -9.47 -10.93
C LEU A 30 -7.27 -8.63 -12.20
N LYS A 31 -7.80 -7.40 -12.09
CA LYS A 31 -8.15 -6.56 -13.26
C LYS A 31 -6.99 -5.73 -13.84
N GLN A 32 -5.79 -5.76 -13.23
CA GLN A 32 -4.59 -5.01 -13.66
C GLN A 32 -4.90 -3.63 -14.29
N THR A 33 -5.45 -2.71 -13.49
CA THR A 33 -5.91 -1.40 -14.00
C THR A 33 -4.82 -0.33 -14.08
N ASP A 34 -3.63 -0.60 -13.54
CA ASP A 34 -2.56 0.38 -13.45
C ASP A 34 -1.76 0.39 -14.76
N LYS A 35 -1.99 1.42 -15.59
CA LYS A 35 -1.15 1.73 -16.75
C LYS A 35 -0.57 3.13 -16.60
N ILE A 36 0.74 3.25 -16.75
CA ILE A 36 1.39 4.56 -16.97
C ILE A 36 1.42 4.77 -18.48
N LYS A 37 0.91 5.91 -18.94
CA LYS A 37 1.01 6.30 -20.35
C LYS A 37 1.62 7.69 -20.42
N ASN A 38 2.76 7.82 -21.10
CA ASN A 38 3.49 9.08 -21.24
C ASN A 38 3.78 9.77 -19.89
N GLY A 39 4.14 9.00 -18.86
CA GLY A 39 4.38 9.52 -17.50
C GLY A 39 3.13 9.84 -16.68
N ILE A 40 1.93 9.63 -17.21
CA ILE A 40 0.68 9.88 -16.49
C ILE A 40 0.18 8.58 -15.86
N TYR A 41 -0.05 8.63 -14.55
CA TYR A 41 -0.59 7.56 -13.73
C TYR A 41 -1.89 8.00 -13.08
N TYR A 42 -2.98 7.26 -13.27
CA TYR A 42 -4.29 7.59 -12.69
C TYR A 42 -4.43 6.96 -11.31
N ALA A 43 -4.11 7.72 -10.26
CA ALA A 43 -4.28 7.30 -8.88
C ALA A 43 -5.75 7.46 -8.46
N LYS A 44 -6.29 6.53 -7.66
CA LYS A 44 -7.66 6.62 -7.16
C LYS A 44 -7.75 7.41 -5.86
N ARG A 45 -8.72 8.32 -5.81
CA ARG A 45 -9.18 9.03 -4.61
C ARG A 45 -10.64 8.69 -4.38
N GLY A 46 -10.90 7.59 -3.66
CA GLY A 46 -12.25 7.06 -3.52
C GLY A 46 -12.78 6.49 -4.85
N SER A 47 -13.84 7.10 -5.39
CA SER A 47 -14.38 6.76 -6.71
C SER A 47 -13.78 7.57 -7.86
N GLU A 48 -13.01 8.61 -7.56
CA GLU A 48 -12.40 9.51 -8.55
C GLU A 48 -11.00 9.03 -8.94
N GLU A 49 -10.57 9.38 -10.15
CA GLU A 49 -9.20 9.19 -10.63
C GLU A 49 -8.51 10.55 -10.75
N VAL A 50 -7.29 10.64 -10.23
CA VAL A 50 -6.45 11.84 -10.22
C VAL A 50 -5.20 11.53 -11.04
N PRO A 51 -4.93 12.26 -12.14
CA PRO A 51 -3.75 12.03 -12.96
C PRO A 51 -2.49 12.59 -12.26
N LEU A 52 -1.55 11.71 -11.95
CA LEU A 52 -0.25 12.05 -11.40
C LEU A 52 0.82 11.92 -12.47
N PHE A 53 1.75 12.88 -12.52
CA PHE A 53 2.99 12.71 -13.25
C PHE A 53 3.93 11.82 -12.44
N LYS A 54 4.13 10.58 -12.87
CA LYS A 54 4.88 9.56 -12.16
C LYS A 54 6.19 9.28 -12.87
N VAL A 55 7.30 9.68 -12.25
CA VAL A 55 8.60 9.71 -12.92
C VAL A 55 9.75 9.46 -11.94
N LEU A 56 10.85 8.89 -12.45
CA LEU A 56 12.13 8.88 -11.75
C LEU A 56 12.98 10.11 -12.11
N LEU A 57 13.72 10.68 -11.16
CA LEU A 57 14.81 11.62 -11.47
C LEU A 57 15.88 10.94 -12.33
N THR A 58 16.23 9.70 -11.99
CA THR A 58 17.09 8.82 -12.78
C THR A 58 16.72 7.35 -12.60
N ASN A 59 17.05 6.51 -13.59
CA ASN A 59 17.01 5.05 -13.46
C ASN A 59 18.43 4.45 -13.28
N GLN A 60 19.45 5.28 -13.08
CA GLN A 60 20.79 4.86 -12.65
C GLN A 60 20.75 4.53 -11.15
N CYS A 61 21.24 3.35 -10.76
CA CYS A 61 21.24 2.93 -9.37
C CYS A 61 22.49 2.13 -9.02
N ASN A 62 23.07 2.41 -7.86
CA ASN A 62 24.21 1.68 -7.30
C ASN A 62 23.79 0.45 -6.49
N ASN A 63 22.49 0.25 -6.25
CA ASN A 63 21.98 -0.91 -5.53
C ASN A 63 21.86 -2.13 -6.44
N ASP A 64 21.91 -3.30 -5.83
CA ASP A 64 21.87 -4.61 -6.46
C ASP A 64 20.56 -5.37 -6.23
N CYS A 65 19.45 -4.66 -6.05
CA CYS A 65 18.14 -5.27 -5.83
C CYS A 65 17.81 -6.32 -6.90
N ALA A 66 17.70 -7.57 -6.50
CA ALA A 66 17.56 -8.74 -7.38
C ALA A 66 16.26 -8.74 -8.20
N TYR A 67 15.23 -8.04 -7.73
CA TYR A 67 13.92 -7.88 -8.38
C TYR A 67 13.83 -6.65 -9.32
N CYS A 68 14.83 -5.77 -9.34
CA CYS A 68 14.67 -4.42 -9.89
C CYS A 68 15.37 -4.25 -11.24
N THR A 69 14.67 -3.74 -12.25
CA THR A 69 15.25 -3.36 -13.55
C THR A 69 16.31 -2.26 -13.45
N ASN A 70 16.24 -1.45 -12.38
CA ASN A 70 17.22 -0.40 -12.12
C ASN A 70 18.50 -0.91 -11.44
N CYS A 71 18.58 -2.20 -11.11
CA CYS A 71 19.75 -2.84 -10.51
C CYS A 71 21.04 -2.51 -11.28
N ARG A 72 22.14 -2.26 -10.54
CA ARG A 72 23.46 -1.95 -11.11
C ARG A 72 23.97 -3.02 -12.08
N ALA A 73 23.59 -4.28 -11.86
CA ALA A 73 24.05 -5.42 -12.65
C ALA A 73 23.29 -5.55 -13.98
N HIS A 74 22.15 -4.87 -14.11
CA HIS A 74 21.34 -4.94 -15.32
C HIS A 74 21.84 -3.95 -16.37
N ASN A 75 22.17 -4.45 -17.56
CA ASN A 75 22.62 -3.63 -18.68
C ASN A 75 21.42 -3.07 -19.46
N TYR A 76 20.83 -2.00 -18.94
CA TYR A 76 19.63 -1.36 -19.50
C TYR A 76 19.90 0.12 -19.85
N GLN A 77 19.12 0.69 -20.77
CA GLN A 77 19.28 2.09 -21.16
C GLN A 77 19.06 3.02 -19.95
N ARG A 78 20.08 3.83 -19.63
CA ARG A 78 20.05 4.76 -18.50
C ARG A 78 19.70 6.18 -18.94
N ALA A 79 18.92 6.87 -18.12
CA ALA A 79 18.48 8.24 -18.31
C ALA A 79 18.52 8.99 -16.97
N ARG A 80 18.67 10.31 -17.05
CA ARG A 80 18.69 11.22 -15.90
C ARG A 80 18.16 12.58 -16.30
N LEU A 81 17.34 13.17 -15.44
CA LEU A 81 16.92 14.56 -15.55
C LEU A 81 17.64 15.37 -14.48
N SER A 82 18.01 16.62 -14.82
CA SER A 82 18.38 17.58 -13.79
C SER A 82 17.13 18.07 -13.04
N PRO A 83 17.26 18.57 -11.80
CA PRO A 83 16.16 19.13 -11.04
C PRO A 83 15.35 20.19 -11.83
N ASP A 84 16.05 21.14 -12.48
CA ASP A 84 15.42 22.18 -13.32
C ASP A 84 14.69 21.59 -14.54
N ALA A 85 15.25 20.55 -15.16
CA ALA A 85 14.61 19.89 -16.30
C ALA A 85 13.32 19.17 -15.86
N LEU A 86 13.36 18.44 -14.74
CA LEU A 86 12.20 17.74 -14.20
C LEU A 86 11.09 18.72 -13.83
N ALA A 87 11.42 19.80 -13.09
CA ALA A 87 10.46 20.81 -12.69
C ALA A 87 9.80 21.48 -13.92
N ARG A 88 10.59 21.85 -14.93
CA ARG A 88 10.08 22.44 -16.18
C ARG A 88 9.15 21.48 -16.93
N ILE A 89 9.55 20.22 -17.12
CA ILE A 89 8.73 19.21 -17.79
C ILE A 89 7.42 19.00 -17.04
N TYR A 90 7.48 18.87 -15.71
CA TYR A 90 6.28 18.74 -14.89
C TYR A 90 5.32 19.92 -15.11
N MET A 91 5.83 21.15 -15.07
CA MET A 91 5.02 22.35 -15.30
C MET A 91 4.42 22.39 -16.71
N ASP A 92 5.09 21.86 -17.73
CA ASP A 92 4.52 21.74 -19.08
C ASP A 92 3.29 20.81 -19.11
N PHE A 93 3.31 19.69 -18.37
CA PHE A 93 2.15 18.80 -18.24
C PHE A 93 1.04 19.42 -17.39
N TYR A 94 1.41 20.08 -16.28
CA TYR A 94 0.47 20.74 -15.38
C TYR A 94 -0.27 21.89 -16.08
N ASN A 95 0.45 22.78 -16.78
CA ASN A 95 -0.13 23.92 -17.49
C ASN A 95 -1.04 23.50 -18.67
N LYS A 96 -0.89 22.27 -19.17
CA LYS A 96 -1.76 21.66 -20.18
C LYS A 96 -2.95 20.90 -19.55
N ASN A 97 -3.14 20.99 -18.24
CA ASN A 97 -4.15 20.25 -17.47
C ASN A 97 -4.09 18.73 -17.70
N SER A 98 -2.89 18.19 -17.97
CA SER A 98 -2.70 16.75 -18.20
C SER A 98 -2.47 15.97 -16.90
N VAL A 99 -2.02 16.66 -15.84
CA VAL A 99 -1.73 16.09 -14.52
C VAL A 99 -2.12 17.08 -13.44
N GLU A 100 -2.47 16.57 -12.25
CA GLU A 100 -2.86 17.36 -11.07
C GLU A 100 -1.82 17.28 -9.94
N GLY A 101 -0.92 16.28 -9.99
CA GLY A 101 0.11 16.07 -8.98
C GLY A 101 1.38 15.42 -9.51
N LEU A 102 2.43 15.42 -8.71
CA LEU A 102 3.72 14.79 -8.98
C LEU A 102 3.92 13.58 -8.05
N PHE A 103 4.34 12.45 -8.62
CA PHE A 103 4.99 11.36 -7.90
C PHE A 103 6.44 11.28 -8.36
N LEU A 104 7.37 11.59 -7.46
CA LEU A 104 8.80 11.63 -7.75
C LEU A 104 9.56 10.57 -6.94
N SER A 105 10.32 9.75 -7.65
CA SER A 105 11.23 8.73 -7.11
C SER A 105 12.58 8.80 -7.84
N SER A 106 13.53 7.94 -7.50
CA SER A 106 14.83 7.90 -8.17
C SER A 106 15.59 6.59 -7.91
N GLY A 107 16.44 6.20 -8.85
CA GLY A 107 17.62 5.39 -8.54
C GLY A 107 18.71 6.21 -7.82
N ILE A 108 19.76 5.54 -7.35
CA ILE A 108 20.84 6.14 -6.55
C ILE A 108 22.13 6.25 -7.36
N ILE A 109 22.57 7.47 -7.70
CA ILE A 109 23.72 7.70 -8.59
C ILE A 109 25.06 7.65 -7.85
N LYS A 110 25.12 8.19 -6.63
CA LYS A 110 26.34 8.30 -5.82
C LYS A 110 26.10 7.74 -4.43
N ASP A 111 25.28 8.46 -3.68
CA ASP A 111 24.83 8.09 -2.35
C ASP A 111 23.39 8.61 -2.13
N ALA A 112 22.78 8.14 -1.05
CA ALA A 112 21.38 8.41 -0.72
C ALA A 112 21.10 9.89 -0.44
N ASP A 113 22.04 10.62 0.16
CA ASP A 113 21.86 12.03 0.48
C ASP A 113 21.98 12.90 -0.77
N THR A 114 23.01 12.69 -1.60
CA THR A 114 23.18 13.41 -2.87
C THR A 114 21.94 13.24 -3.77
N THR A 115 21.40 12.02 -3.85
CA THR A 115 20.22 11.75 -4.67
C THR A 115 18.96 12.41 -4.07
N MET A 116 18.80 12.33 -2.75
CA MET A 116 17.67 12.98 -2.08
C MET A 116 17.72 14.50 -2.23
N GLU A 117 18.90 15.12 -2.13
CA GLU A 117 19.11 16.54 -2.31
C GLU A 117 18.65 17.00 -3.69
N GLU A 118 18.99 16.27 -4.76
CA GLU A 118 18.52 16.59 -6.13
C GLU A 118 17.00 16.45 -6.27
N MET A 119 16.41 15.43 -5.65
CA MET A 119 14.95 15.25 -5.64
C MET A 119 14.25 16.38 -4.88
N ILE A 120 14.80 16.79 -3.72
CA ILE A 120 14.35 17.93 -2.93
C ILE A 120 14.45 19.20 -3.74
N GLU A 121 15.57 19.43 -4.43
CA GLU A 121 15.79 20.62 -5.26
C GLU A 121 14.76 20.71 -6.40
N ALA A 122 14.41 19.59 -7.03
CA ALA A 122 13.38 19.58 -8.06
C ALA A 122 12.02 20.07 -7.51
N VAL A 123 11.65 19.63 -6.30
CA VAL A 123 10.43 20.08 -5.63
C VAL A 123 10.57 21.52 -5.13
N HIS A 124 11.74 21.92 -4.63
CA HIS A 124 12.03 23.28 -4.20
C HIS A 124 11.84 24.28 -5.35
N ILE A 125 12.33 23.96 -6.55
CA ILE A 125 12.11 24.74 -7.77
C ILE A 125 10.61 24.85 -8.07
N LEU A 126 9.85 23.74 -7.99
CA LEU A 126 8.41 23.77 -8.17
C LEU A 126 7.71 24.72 -7.19
N ARG A 127 8.05 24.64 -5.90
CA ARG A 127 7.43 25.48 -4.86
C ARG A 127 7.81 26.96 -4.99
N ASN A 128 9.08 27.28 -5.26
CA ASN A 128 9.60 28.64 -5.14
C ASN A 128 9.68 29.39 -6.48
N LYS A 129 10.17 28.73 -7.54
CA LYS A 129 10.30 29.34 -8.88
C LYS A 129 8.97 29.34 -9.61
N TYR A 130 8.25 28.22 -9.57
CA TYR A 130 6.97 28.07 -10.29
C TYR A 130 5.74 28.33 -9.43
N SER A 131 5.90 28.56 -8.12
CA SER A 131 4.78 28.76 -7.17
C SER A 131 3.74 27.64 -7.22
N TYR A 132 4.16 26.41 -7.55
CA TYR A 132 3.28 25.26 -7.65
C TYR A 132 2.81 24.82 -6.25
N LYS A 133 1.50 24.81 -6.03
CA LYS A 133 0.86 24.48 -4.75
C LYS A 133 0.09 23.15 -4.75
N GLY A 134 0.14 22.41 -5.86
CA GLY A 134 -0.56 21.13 -5.95
C GLY A 134 0.20 19.98 -5.29
N TYR A 135 -0.36 18.78 -5.42
CA TYR A 135 0.06 17.59 -4.72
C TYR A 135 1.43 17.06 -5.16
N VAL A 136 2.31 16.81 -4.20
CA VAL A 136 3.61 16.14 -4.39
C VAL A 136 3.73 14.93 -3.46
N HIS A 137 3.90 13.75 -4.06
CA HIS A 137 4.35 12.53 -3.39
C HIS A 137 5.83 12.32 -3.67
N LEU A 138 6.66 12.43 -2.63
CA LEU A 138 8.10 12.26 -2.74
C LEU A 138 8.58 10.97 -2.07
N LYS A 139 9.26 10.10 -2.82
CA LYS A 139 9.93 8.93 -2.26
C LYS A 139 11.18 9.35 -1.49
N ILE A 140 11.34 8.77 -0.30
CA ILE A 140 12.55 8.86 0.50
C ILE A 140 13.49 7.74 0.09
N ILE A 141 14.72 8.11 -0.25
CA ILE A 141 15.76 7.14 -0.62
C ILE A 141 16.24 6.41 0.64
N PRO A 142 16.32 5.06 0.63
CA PRO A 142 16.92 4.32 1.73
C PRO A 142 18.34 4.80 2.02
N GLY A 143 18.65 5.04 3.30
CA GLY A 143 19.95 5.56 3.72
C GLY A 143 20.04 7.10 3.78
N THR A 144 19.02 7.86 3.38
CA THR A 144 19.00 9.32 3.50
C THR A 144 19.06 9.80 4.95
N SER A 145 19.75 10.90 5.23
CA SER A 145 19.88 11.52 6.54
C SER A 145 18.55 12.07 7.08
N LYS A 146 18.46 12.25 8.40
CA LYS A 146 17.24 12.76 9.03
C LYS A 146 16.91 14.20 8.59
N ASP A 147 17.92 15.02 8.33
CA ASP A 147 17.73 16.42 7.94
C ASP A 147 17.17 16.53 6.53
N HIS A 148 17.68 15.73 5.58
CA HIS A 148 17.10 15.65 4.24
C HIS A 148 15.68 15.11 4.27
N ILE A 149 15.37 14.10 5.09
CA ILE A 149 13.99 13.61 5.27
C ILE A 149 13.07 14.73 5.76
N LYS A 150 13.50 15.49 6.78
CA LYS A 150 12.71 16.61 7.30
C LYS A 150 12.46 17.65 6.20
N HIS A 151 13.48 18.01 5.42
CA HIS A 151 13.33 18.96 4.32
C HIS A 151 12.39 18.43 3.23
N ALA A 152 12.50 17.15 2.86
CA ALA A 152 11.59 16.49 1.94
C ALA A 152 10.13 16.58 2.42
N MET A 153 9.88 16.31 3.71
CA MET A 153 8.55 16.39 4.30
C MET A 153 8.00 17.83 4.42
N GLN A 154 8.85 18.85 4.44
CA GLN A 154 8.39 20.25 4.41
C GLN A 154 7.86 20.67 3.03
N LEU A 155 8.36 20.04 1.96
CA LEU A 155 8.01 20.40 0.58
C LEU A 155 6.92 19.50 -0.02
N ALA A 156 6.87 18.24 0.41
CA ALA A 156 5.96 17.23 -0.10
C ALA A 156 4.67 17.13 0.73
N ASP A 157 3.57 16.82 0.07
CA ASP A 157 2.30 16.50 0.71
C ASP A 157 2.34 15.09 1.30
N ARG A 158 2.94 14.13 0.58
CA ARG A 158 3.11 12.74 1.02
C ARG A 158 4.56 12.31 0.85
N VAL A 159 5.06 11.51 1.79
CA VAL A 159 6.33 10.80 1.63
C VAL A 159 6.15 9.29 1.68
N SER A 160 7.02 8.53 1.01
CA SER A 160 7.05 7.07 1.18
C SER A 160 8.45 6.50 1.15
N ILE A 161 8.64 5.40 1.87
CA ILE A 161 9.86 4.60 1.82
C ILE A 161 9.46 3.13 1.72
N ASN A 162 10.01 2.40 0.76
CA ASN A 162 9.70 0.98 0.63
C ASN A 162 10.45 0.18 1.69
N LEU A 163 9.73 -0.81 2.23
CA LEU A 163 10.30 -1.83 3.09
C LEU A 163 10.91 -2.97 2.26
N GLU A 164 10.34 -3.22 1.08
CA GLU A 164 10.72 -4.23 0.07
C GLU A 164 10.46 -5.68 0.53
N ALA A 165 10.91 -6.05 1.73
CA ALA A 165 10.71 -7.37 2.35
C ALA A 165 10.08 -7.22 3.74
N ALA A 166 9.47 -8.27 4.29
CA ALA A 166 8.92 -8.25 5.65
C ALA A 166 9.99 -8.40 6.74
N THR A 167 11.06 -9.13 6.44
CA THR A 167 12.10 -9.58 7.35
C THR A 167 13.47 -9.07 6.91
N LYS A 168 14.43 -9.15 7.82
CA LYS A 168 15.83 -8.79 7.54
C LYS A 168 16.50 -9.79 6.60
N ASP A 169 16.19 -11.07 6.76
CA ASP A 169 16.76 -12.13 5.95
C ASP A 169 16.19 -12.05 4.53
N GLY A 170 14.87 -11.87 4.41
CA GLY A 170 14.23 -11.59 3.12
C GLY A 170 14.77 -10.35 2.43
N MET A 171 15.12 -9.27 3.15
CA MET A 171 15.82 -8.13 2.54
C MET A 171 17.23 -8.49 2.06
N SER A 172 17.94 -9.32 2.82
CA SER A 172 19.30 -9.75 2.48
C SER A 172 19.32 -10.65 1.24
N ASP A 173 18.29 -11.46 1.04
CA ASP A 173 18.09 -12.25 -0.19
C ASP A 173 17.89 -11.35 -1.41
N LEU A 174 17.16 -10.24 -1.23
CA LEU A 174 16.86 -9.31 -2.32
C LEU A 174 18.00 -8.34 -2.64
N SER A 175 18.88 -7.99 -1.70
CA SER A 175 19.95 -7.02 -1.95
C SER A 175 21.08 -7.09 -0.92
N SER A 176 22.33 -7.14 -1.39
CA SER A 176 23.51 -7.06 -0.51
C SER A 176 23.88 -5.61 -0.14
N THR A 177 23.37 -4.63 -0.88
CA THR A 177 23.72 -3.21 -0.74
C THR A 177 22.80 -2.43 0.20
N LYS A 178 21.61 -2.96 0.54
CA LYS A 178 20.64 -2.32 1.44
C LYS A 178 20.66 -2.96 2.83
N ASN A 179 20.85 -2.16 3.87
CA ASN A 179 20.67 -2.64 5.24
C ASN A 179 19.24 -2.37 5.75
N TYR A 180 18.49 -3.43 6.06
CA TYR A 180 17.09 -3.33 6.48
C TYR A 180 16.87 -2.41 7.70
N ASP A 181 17.64 -2.62 8.77
CA ASP A 181 17.47 -1.86 10.02
C ASP A 181 17.93 -0.41 9.87
N ARG A 182 19.13 -0.22 9.32
CA ARG A 182 19.79 1.08 9.23
C ARG A 182 19.18 1.93 8.13
N ASP A 183 19.04 1.41 6.92
CA ASP A 183 18.75 2.22 5.74
C ASP A 183 17.24 2.41 5.53
N ILE A 184 16.42 1.51 6.08
CA ILE A 184 14.96 1.50 5.89
C ILE A 184 14.20 1.74 7.19
N LEU A 185 14.26 0.81 8.16
CA LEU A 185 13.44 0.90 9.39
C LEU A 185 13.74 2.16 10.20
N LYS A 186 15.02 2.55 10.32
CA LYS A 186 15.42 3.79 10.99
C LYS A 186 14.83 5.04 10.30
N ARG A 187 14.74 5.02 8.97
CA ARG A 187 14.18 6.14 8.19
C ARG A 187 12.67 6.22 8.37
N LEU A 188 11.99 5.07 8.32
CA LEU A 188 10.56 4.99 8.63
C LEU A 188 10.25 5.50 10.05
N ASP A 189 11.09 5.13 11.03
CA ASP A 189 10.98 5.64 12.39
C ASP A 189 11.15 7.16 12.47
N TRP A 190 12.13 7.72 11.76
CA TRP A 190 12.30 9.18 11.68
C TRP A 190 11.14 9.88 11.02
N ILE A 191 10.62 9.38 9.90
CA ILE A 191 9.45 9.92 9.19
C ILE A 191 8.26 9.96 10.14
N SER A 192 7.94 8.83 10.78
CA SER A 192 6.79 8.74 11.69
C SER A 192 6.94 9.65 12.91
N ASN A 193 8.14 9.72 13.50
CA ASN A 193 8.40 10.59 14.64
C ASN A 193 8.38 12.09 14.28
N LEU A 194 8.80 12.46 13.08
CA LEU A 194 8.68 13.84 12.59
C LEU A 194 7.23 14.21 12.35
N HIS A 195 6.47 13.36 11.65
CA HIS A 195 5.05 13.60 11.35
C HIS A 195 4.21 13.70 12.63
N ARG A 196 4.44 12.84 13.62
CA ARG A 196 3.72 12.89 14.92
C ARG A 196 4.01 14.17 15.71
N ARG A 197 5.18 14.79 15.51
CA ARG A 197 5.54 16.06 16.17
C ARG A 197 4.96 17.27 15.46
N ASP A 198 4.80 17.19 14.14
CA ASP A 198 4.20 18.22 13.31
C ASP A 198 3.50 17.58 12.12
N HIS A 199 2.17 17.48 12.20
CA HIS A 199 1.34 16.90 11.15
C HIS A 199 1.33 17.72 9.85
N ASN A 200 1.92 18.93 9.82
CA ASN A 200 2.12 19.66 8.57
C ASN A 200 3.28 19.08 7.73
N LEU A 201 4.20 18.36 8.35
CA LEU A 201 5.28 17.66 7.64
C LEU A 201 4.71 16.43 6.93
N ALA A 202 4.68 16.45 5.60
CA ALA A 202 3.93 15.49 4.79
C ALA A 202 2.47 15.40 5.28
N SER A 203 1.71 16.47 5.07
CA SER A 203 0.33 16.64 5.57
C SER A 203 -0.66 15.55 5.12
N SER A 204 -0.37 14.90 3.99
CA SER A 204 -1.08 13.74 3.48
C SER A 204 -0.51 12.40 3.98
N GLY A 205 0.32 12.42 5.02
CA GLY A 205 0.89 11.27 5.73
C GLY A 205 2.03 10.58 5.01
N HIS A 206 2.33 9.36 5.46
CA HIS A 206 3.40 8.54 4.91
C HIS A 206 2.99 7.09 4.68
N THR A 207 3.65 6.43 3.72
CA THR A 207 3.33 5.06 3.30
C THR A 207 4.59 4.23 3.12
N THR A 208 4.43 2.90 3.09
CA THR A 208 5.50 1.96 2.75
C THR A 208 5.00 0.90 1.77
N GLN A 209 5.89 0.01 1.33
CA GLN A 209 5.57 -1.06 0.38
C GLN A 209 6.41 -2.31 0.65
N ILE A 210 5.79 -3.49 0.55
CA ILE A 210 6.41 -4.82 0.59
C ILE A 210 6.15 -5.51 -0.76
N ILE A 211 7.15 -6.22 -1.26
CA ILE A 211 7.05 -7.06 -2.45
C ILE A 211 6.70 -8.48 -2.01
N VAL A 212 5.53 -8.96 -2.40
CA VAL A 212 5.02 -10.27 -2.01
C VAL A 212 5.53 -11.31 -2.99
N GLY A 213 6.22 -12.35 -2.49
CA GLY A 213 6.72 -13.48 -3.29
C GLY A 213 7.96 -13.17 -4.12
N ALA A 214 8.82 -12.26 -3.67
CA ALA A 214 10.16 -12.07 -4.26
C ALA A 214 11.25 -12.89 -3.54
N ASN A 215 10.89 -13.54 -2.45
CA ASN A 215 11.69 -14.36 -1.55
C ASN A 215 10.75 -15.39 -0.88
N GLU A 216 11.30 -16.19 0.03
CA GLU A 216 10.58 -17.27 0.72
C GLU A 216 9.76 -16.80 1.94
N GLU A 217 9.43 -15.50 2.05
CA GLU A 217 8.63 -14.99 3.17
C GLU A 217 7.20 -15.53 3.10
N THR A 218 6.77 -16.14 4.21
CA THR A 218 5.40 -16.64 4.40
C THR A 218 4.42 -15.48 4.58
N ASP A 219 3.10 -15.76 4.52
CA ASP A 219 2.13 -14.73 4.90
C ASP A 219 2.22 -14.41 6.39
N GLU A 220 2.58 -15.38 7.23
CA GLU A 220 2.83 -15.16 8.65
C GLU A 220 3.92 -14.09 8.88
N ASP A 221 5.04 -14.17 8.18
CA ASP A 221 6.14 -13.19 8.27
C ASP A 221 5.68 -11.79 7.88
N ILE A 222 4.97 -11.70 6.75
CA ILE A 222 4.43 -10.44 6.24
C ILE A 222 3.42 -9.86 7.23
N LEU A 223 2.49 -10.67 7.75
CA LEU A 223 1.47 -10.23 8.68
C LEU A 223 2.04 -9.81 10.03
N LYS A 224 3.04 -10.54 10.57
CA LYS A 224 3.79 -10.16 11.76
C LYS A 224 4.41 -8.77 11.60
N GLN A 225 5.07 -8.53 10.47
CA GLN A 225 5.70 -7.25 10.19
C GLN A 225 4.65 -6.14 10.03
N VAL A 226 3.61 -6.35 9.24
CA VAL A 226 2.54 -5.37 9.01
C VAL A 226 1.83 -5.01 10.31
N TYR A 227 1.52 -6.00 11.15
CA TYR A 227 0.92 -5.80 12.47
C TYR A 227 1.84 -4.98 13.39
N LYS A 228 3.15 -5.23 13.38
CA LYS A 228 4.13 -4.43 14.11
C LYS A 228 4.17 -2.99 13.58
N LEU A 229 4.15 -2.79 12.27
CA LEU A 229 4.17 -1.47 11.64
C LEU A 229 2.92 -0.67 12.00
N SER A 230 1.73 -1.27 11.91
CA SER A 230 0.45 -0.60 12.20
C SER A 230 0.32 -0.18 13.66
N ASN A 231 0.94 -0.91 14.59
CA ASN A 231 0.93 -0.58 16.01
C ASN A 231 2.02 0.42 16.41
N LYS A 232 3.14 0.44 15.69
CA LYS A 232 4.30 1.29 16.03
C LYS A 232 4.30 2.64 15.32
N TYR A 233 3.86 2.67 14.07
CA TYR A 233 3.96 3.84 13.20
C TYR A 233 2.57 4.32 12.78
N ASP A 234 2.40 5.63 12.66
CA ASP A 234 1.18 6.25 12.14
C ASP A 234 1.17 6.21 10.59
N THR A 235 1.59 5.08 10.03
CA THR A 235 1.62 4.87 8.58
C THR A 235 0.20 4.76 8.09
N LEU A 236 -0.14 5.50 7.03
CA LEU A 236 -1.50 5.49 6.51
C LEU A 236 -1.93 4.11 6.01
N TYR A 237 -1.00 3.37 5.38
CA TYR A 237 -1.18 1.98 4.93
C TYR A 237 0.14 1.41 4.41
N ASN A 238 0.22 0.08 4.34
CA ASN A 238 1.28 -0.65 3.66
C ASN A 238 0.80 -1.05 2.25
N TYR A 239 1.60 -0.78 1.23
CA TYR A 239 1.32 -1.33 -0.10
C TYR A 239 1.92 -2.74 -0.21
N PHE A 240 1.14 -3.67 -0.71
CA PHE A 240 1.61 -4.94 -1.23
C PHE A 240 1.69 -4.86 -2.75
N SER A 241 2.86 -5.21 -3.30
CA SER A 241 3.05 -5.43 -4.73
C SER A 241 3.41 -6.88 -4.97
N SER A 242 2.61 -7.61 -5.75
CA SER A 242 2.98 -8.94 -6.22
C SER A 242 4.29 -8.88 -6.98
N PHE A 243 5.22 -9.77 -6.65
CA PHE A 243 6.43 -9.95 -7.42
C PHE A 243 6.10 -10.27 -8.87
N LYS A 244 6.94 -9.75 -9.77
CA LYS A 244 6.95 -10.07 -11.19
C LYS A 244 8.38 -10.35 -11.57
N ALA A 245 8.61 -11.50 -12.20
CA ALA A 245 9.88 -11.80 -12.81
C ALA A 245 10.09 -10.86 -14.01
N LEU A 246 11.25 -10.20 -14.06
CA LEU A 246 11.59 -9.23 -15.09
C LEU A 246 12.86 -9.67 -15.80
N ASP A 247 12.80 -9.70 -17.13
CA ASP A 247 13.92 -10.07 -17.99
C ASP A 247 15.18 -9.28 -17.62
N GLY A 248 16.31 -9.99 -17.52
CA GLY A 248 17.62 -9.41 -17.22
C GLY A 248 17.86 -9.05 -15.75
N THR A 249 16.91 -9.38 -14.86
CA THR A 249 17.12 -9.29 -13.40
C THR A 249 17.59 -10.62 -12.82
N PRO A 250 18.33 -10.63 -11.70
CA PRO A 250 18.70 -11.89 -11.04
C PRO A 250 17.53 -12.82 -10.70
N LEU A 251 16.32 -12.28 -10.52
CA LEU A 251 15.09 -13.06 -10.26
C LEU A 251 14.22 -13.28 -11.52
N GLU A 252 14.78 -13.18 -12.73
CA GLU A 252 14.01 -13.37 -13.98
C GLU A 252 13.37 -14.77 -14.11
N ASN A 253 13.92 -15.78 -13.41
CA ASN A 253 13.39 -17.16 -13.40
C ASN A 253 12.72 -17.53 -12.08
N HIS A 254 12.55 -16.58 -11.15
CA HIS A 254 11.88 -16.84 -9.87
C HIS A 254 10.37 -17.00 -10.10
N GLU A 255 9.75 -17.92 -9.37
CA GLU A 255 8.32 -18.18 -9.49
C GLU A 255 7.50 -16.96 -9.05
N GLN A 256 6.43 -16.66 -9.79
CA GLN A 256 5.52 -15.57 -9.40
C GLN A 256 4.45 -16.12 -8.46
N PRO A 257 4.11 -15.41 -7.38
CA PRO A 257 3.09 -15.86 -6.44
C PRO A 257 1.70 -15.85 -7.09
N ASP A 258 0.77 -16.60 -6.50
CA ASP A 258 -0.65 -16.52 -6.88
C ASP A 258 -1.13 -15.07 -6.76
N ILE A 259 -1.74 -14.57 -7.83
CA ILE A 259 -2.23 -13.18 -7.94
C ILE A 259 -3.22 -12.79 -6.83
N ARG A 260 -3.88 -13.76 -6.20
CA ARG A 260 -4.83 -13.54 -5.09
C ARG A 260 -4.13 -13.29 -3.76
N ARG A 261 -2.89 -13.77 -3.58
CA ARG A 261 -2.12 -13.67 -2.33
C ARG A 261 -2.01 -12.22 -1.84
N THR A 262 -1.65 -11.31 -2.74
CA THR A 262 -1.60 -9.86 -2.43
C THR A 262 -2.95 -9.31 -1.95
N GLY A 263 -4.06 -9.73 -2.57
CA GLY A 263 -5.41 -9.33 -2.15
C GLY A 263 -5.78 -9.85 -0.77
N ARG A 264 -5.35 -11.07 -0.42
CA ARG A 264 -5.55 -11.64 0.93
C ARG A 264 -4.78 -10.89 1.99
N LEU A 265 -3.53 -10.51 1.72
CA LEU A 265 -2.73 -9.69 2.64
C LEU A 265 -3.35 -8.31 2.87
N TYR A 266 -3.88 -7.65 1.84
CA TYR A 266 -4.63 -6.40 2.01
C TYR A 266 -5.91 -6.59 2.85
N GLN A 267 -6.65 -7.68 2.63
CA GLN A 267 -7.82 -8.00 3.45
C GLN A 267 -7.45 -8.20 4.92
N ALA A 268 -6.37 -8.94 5.19
CA ALA A 268 -5.85 -9.17 6.53
C ALA A 268 -5.37 -7.87 7.22
N GLU A 269 -4.61 -7.01 6.53
CA GLU A 269 -4.21 -5.69 7.05
C GLU A 269 -5.44 -4.82 7.37
N TYR A 270 -6.47 -4.86 6.51
CA TYR A 270 -7.72 -4.15 6.75
C TYR A 270 -8.42 -4.65 8.02
N LEU A 271 -8.33 -5.94 8.34
CA LEU A 271 -8.85 -6.50 9.59
C LEU A 271 -8.10 -5.98 10.81
N PHE A 272 -6.77 -5.86 10.75
CA PHE A 272 -5.98 -5.27 11.83
C PHE A 272 -6.37 -3.82 12.09
N THR A 273 -6.40 -3.01 11.03
CA THR A 273 -6.57 -1.55 11.16
C THR A 273 -8.01 -1.12 11.41
N GLN A 274 -9.01 -1.82 10.85
CA GLN A 274 -10.42 -1.40 10.90
C GLN A 274 -11.31 -2.31 11.77
N TYR A 275 -10.95 -3.59 11.94
CA TYR A 275 -11.78 -4.57 12.65
C TYR A 275 -11.21 -5.00 13.99
N ASN A 276 -10.10 -4.39 14.41
CA ASN A 276 -9.42 -4.69 15.68
C ASN A 276 -9.05 -6.18 15.79
N TYR A 277 -8.65 -6.79 14.68
CA TYR A 277 -8.05 -8.12 14.68
C TYR A 277 -6.63 -8.05 15.24
N LYS A 278 -6.23 -9.11 15.93
CA LYS A 278 -4.86 -9.43 16.30
C LYS A 278 -4.30 -10.45 15.29
N LEU A 279 -3.00 -10.68 15.35
CA LEU A 279 -2.35 -11.69 14.52
C LEU A 279 -3.00 -13.07 14.73
N ASP A 280 -3.15 -13.50 15.98
CA ASP A 280 -3.75 -14.79 16.36
C ASP A 280 -5.26 -14.92 16.01
N ASP A 281 -5.90 -13.84 15.57
CA ASP A 281 -7.28 -13.90 15.07
C ASP A 281 -7.35 -14.36 13.60
N LEU A 282 -6.22 -14.38 12.88
CA LEU A 282 -6.14 -14.85 11.51
C LEU A 282 -5.75 -16.33 11.47
N ILE A 283 -6.34 -17.06 10.53
CA ILE A 283 -6.08 -18.48 10.34
C ILE A 283 -5.11 -18.63 9.18
N LEU A 284 -4.01 -19.34 9.44
CA LEU A 284 -3.00 -19.71 8.47
C LEU A 284 -2.91 -21.23 8.40
N ASP A 285 -2.45 -21.77 7.27
CA ASP A 285 -2.11 -23.19 7.17
C ASP A 285 -0.80 -23.53 7.91
N ASP A 286 -0.44 -24.81 7.92
CA ASP A 286 0.76 -25.33 8.59
C ASP A 286 2.08 -24.72 8.03
N ASP A 287 2.04 -24.21 6.80
CA ASP A 287 3.17 -23.57 6.12
C ASP A 287 3.16 -22.03 6.31
N GLY A 288 2.18 -21.47 7.03
CA GLY A 288 2.11 -20.05 7.35
C GLY A 288 1.47 -19.17 6.27
N PHE A 289 0.62 -19.71 5.41
CA PHE A 289 -0.06 -18.99 4.34
C PHE A 289 -1.57 -18.79 4.60
N LEU A 290 -2.12 -17.70 4.06
CA LEU A 290 -3.56 -17.43 4.07
C LEU A 290 -4.28 -18.27 3.02
N ASP A 291 -5.53 -18.64 3.30
CA ASP A 291 -6.41 -19.24 2.29
C ASP A 291 -6.59 -18.30 1.09
N LEU A 292 -6.23 -18.78 -0.11
CA LEU A 292 -6.31 -18.00 -1.35
C LEU A 292 -7.75 -17.90 -1.89
N ASN A 293 -8.60 -18.87 -1.58
CA ASN A 293 -9.97 -18.99 -2.09
C ASN A 293 -10.99 -18.27 -1.19
N GLU A 294 -10.77 -18.28 0.13
CA GLU A 294 -11.70 -17.72 1.11
C GLU A 294 -11.23 -16.41 1.75
N ASP A 295 -12.19 -15.58 2.15
CA ASP A 295 -11.93 -14.31 2.83
C ASP A 295 -11.36 -14.56 4.24
N PRO A 296 -10.24 -13.94 4.65
CA PRO A 296 -9.64 -14.19 5.97
C PRO A 296 -10.61 -13.98 7.14
N LYS A 297 -11.56 -13.05 7.01
CA LYS A 297 -12.60 -12.83 8.02
C LYS A 297 -13.59 -13.99 8.09
N TYR A 298 -13.89 -14.59 6.94
CA TYR A 298 -14.80 -15.73 6.83
C TYR A 298 -14.14 -17.00 7.38
N VAL A 299 -12.88 -17.28 7.00
CA VAL A 299 -12.10 -18.39 7.54
C VAL A 299 -11.99 -18.29 9.07
N ALA A 300 -11.61 -17.12 9.59
CA ALA A 300 -11.55 -16.88 11.03
C ALA A 300 -12.90 -17.13 11.76
N ALA A 301 -14.02 -16.85 11.10
CA ALA A 301 -15.34 -17.12 11.67
C ALA A 301 -15.72 -18.60 11.64
N LEU A 302 -15.34 -19.33 10.59
CA LEU A 302 -15.56 -20.78 10.48
C LEU A 302 -14.76 -21.57 11.52
N GLU A 303 -13.50 -21.20 11.76
CA GLU A 303 -12.67 -21.84 12.80
C GLU A 303 -13.14 -21.52 14.22
N ASN A 304 -13.98 -20.49 14.39
CA ASN A 304 -14.51 -20.06 15.68
C ASN A 304 -16.04 -20.13 15.72
N MET A 305 -16.64 -21.19 15.17
CA MET A 305 -18.10 -21.36 15.10
C MET A 305 -18.79 -21.34 16.46
N ASP A 306 -18.10 -21.65 17.55
CA ASP A 306 -18.63 -21.57 18.92
C ASP A 306 -19.01 -20.14 19.35
N LEU A 307 -18.48 -19.11 18.68
CA LEU A 307 -18.85 -17.71 18.90
C LEU A 307 -20.15 -17.32 18.17
N TYR A 308 -20.71 -18.20 17.35
CA TYR A 308 -21.84 -17.94 16.47
C TYR A 308 -23.01 -18.90 16.78
N PRO A 309 -24.27 -18.52 16.49
CA PRO A 309 -24.68 -17.26 15.85
C PRO A 309 -24.71 -16.07 16.81
N ILE A 310 -24.36 -14.91 16.27
CA ILE A 310 -24.50 -13.62 16.96
C ILE A 310 -25.94 -13.10 16.77
N ASP A 311 -26.66 -12.84 17.87
CA ASP A 311 -27.96 -12.16 17.82
C ASP A 311 -27.76 -10.68 17.50
N VAL A 312 -28.12 -10.27 16.28
CA VAL A 312 -27.89 -8.90 15.80
C VAL A 312 -28.65 -7.83 16.58
N ASN A 313 -29.65 -8.20 17.39
CA ASN A 313 -30.40 -7.25 18.21
C ASN A 313 -29.73 -6.97 19.57
N CYS A 314 -28.85 -7.87 20.02
CA CYS A 314 -28.19 -7.80 21.34
C CYS A 314 -26.69 -7.56 21.24
N ALA A 315 -26.09 -7.91 20.10
CA ALA A 315 -24.66 -7.82 19.88
C ALA A 315 -24.14 -6.39 19.92
N LYS A 316 -22.98 -6.21 20.57
CA LYS A 316 -22.24 -4.95 20.56
C LYS A 316 -21.63 -4.72 19.18
N PHE A 317 -21.30 -3.45 18.90
CA PHE A 317 -20.60 -3.07 17.66
C PHE A 317 -19.38 -3.94 17.37
N LYS A 318 -18.56 -4.22 18.39
CA LYS A 318 -17.33 -5.03 18.27
C LYS A 318 -17.59 -6.49 17.86
N GLU A 319 -18.73 -7.05 18.26
CA GLU A 319 -19.14 -8.40 17.87
C GLU A 319 -19.71 -8.38 16.44
N LEU A 320 -20.54 -7.39 16.12
CA LEU A 320 -21.14 -7.25 14.78
C LEU A 320 -20.09 -7.09 13.68
N ILE A 321 -19.03 -6.32 13.94
CA ILE A 321 -17.96 -6.16 12.95
C ILE A 321 -17.15 -7.44 12.79
N ARG A 322 -17.19 -8.41 13.70
CA ARG A 322 -16.50 -9.70 13.54
C ARG A 322 -17.26 -10.65 12.61
N VAL A 323 -18.59 -10.51 12.51
CA VAL A 323 -19.43 -11.31 11.61
C VAL A 323 -19.05 -11.08 10.13
N PRO A 324 -18.72 -12.14 9.36
CA PRO A 324 -18.50 -12.03 7.92
C PRO A 324 -19.73 -11.45 7.21
N GLY A 325 -19.53 -10.63 6.17
CA GLY A 325 -20.62 -9.95 5.47
C GLY A 325 -21.25 -8.75 6.18
N ILE A 326 -20.95 -8.50 7.46
CA ILE A 326 -21.29 -7.24 8.16
C ILE A 326 -20.05 -6.35 8.21
N GLY A 327 -20.06 -5.26 7.44
CA GLY A 327 -19.00 -4.24 7.45
C GLY A 327 -19.24 -3.14 8.49
N LEU A 328 -18.26 -2.25 8.68
CA LEU A 328 -18.35 -1.14 9.66
C LEU A 328 -19.62 -0.28 9.51
N LYS A 329 -19.99 0.08 8.27
CA LYS A 329 -21.19 0.88 8.00
C LYS A 329 -22.47 0.14 8.38
N SER A 330 -22.55 -1.14 8.02
CA SER A 330 -23.69 -2.01 8.33
C SER A 330 -23.81 -2.23 9.84
N ALA A 331 -22.70 -2.51 10.52
CA ALA A 331 -22.65 -2.61 11.98
C ALA A 331 -23.12 -1.32 12.67
N ARG A 332 -22.70 -0.14 12.19
CA ARG A 332 -23.17 1.16 12.72
C ARG A 332 -24.68 1.30 12.56
N ARG A 333 -25.23 0.98 11.40
CA ARG A 333 -26.68 1.03 11.13
C ARG A 333 -27.46 0.07 12.04
N ILE A 334 -26.96 -1.16 12.23
CA ILE A 334 -27.54 -2.14 13.16
C ILE A 334 -27.56 -1.56 14.59
N THR A 335 -26.42 -1.06 15.08
CA THR A 335 -26.36 -0.48 16.44
C THR A 335 -27.21 0.76 16.62
N HIS A 336 -27.44 1.52 15.54
CA HIS A 336 -28.36 2.65 15.56
C HIS A 336 -29.80 2.16 15.74
N MET A 337 -30.24 1.15 14.97
CA MET A 337 -31.57 0.55 15.16
C MET A 337 -31.78 -0.03 16.55
N GLN A 338 -30.77 -0.71 17.11
CA GLN A 338 -30.79 -1.21 18.49
C GLN A 338 -31.08 -0.08 19.49
N LYS A 339 -30.41 1.07 19.35
CA LYS A 339 -30.61 2.26 20.20
C LYS A 339 -31.99 2.89 20.05
N GLU A 340 -32.58 2.82 18.86
CA GLU A 340 -33.97 3.26 18.62
C GLU A 340 -35.02 2.25 19.12
N GLY A 341 -34.61 1.12 19.70
CA GLY A 341 -35.52 0.07 20.15
C GLY A 341 -36.18 -0.73 19.02
N LYS A 342 -35.71 -0.56 17.77
CA LYS A 342 -36.21 -1.30 16.61
C LYS A 342 -35.55 -2.67 16.53
N LYS A 343 -36.36 -3.71 16.34
CA LYS A 343 -35.87 -5.09 16.18
C LYS A 343 -35.70 -5.47 14.72
N ILE A 344 -34.56 -6.09 14.41
CA ILE A 344 -34.26 -6.75 13.14
C ILE A 344 -34.76 -8.19 13.25
N THR A 345 -35.83 -8.51 12.53
CA THR A 345 -36.55 -9.79 12.63
C THR A 345 -36.30 -10.72 11.44
N SER A 346 -35.61 -10.26 10.39
CA SER A 346 -35.33 -11.05 9.20
C SER A 346 -33.97 -10.71 8.57
N LEU A 347 -33.42 -11.67 7.82
CA LEU A 347 -32.21 -11.46 7.00
C LEU A 347 -32.41 -10.38 5.93
N ARG A 348 -33.64 -10.20 5.40
CA ARG A 348 -33.95 -9.14 4.45
C ARG A 348 -33.73 -7.75 5.05
N GLN A 349 -34.21 -7.52 6.28
CA GLN A 349 -33.94 -6.26 6.98
C GLN A 349 -32.44 -6.06 7.22
N LEU A 350 -31.72 -7.12 7.55
CA LEU A 350 -30.25 -7.06 7.69
C LEU A 350 -29.57 -6.69 6.35
N GLN A 351 -30.09 -7.16 5.22
CA GLN A 351 -29.62 -6.81 3.89
C GLN A 351 -29.88 -5.34 3.55
N GLU A 352 -31.06 -4.83 3.90
CA GLU A 352 -31.44 -3.42 3.71
C GLU A 352 -30.51 -2.47 4.51
N LEU A 353 -29.95 -2.94 5.63
CA LEU A 353 -28.92 -2.23 6.37
C LEU A 353 -27.52 -2.31 5.73
N GLY A 354 -27.36 -3.09 4.66
CA GLY A 354 -26.15 -3.24 3.88
C GLY A 354 -25.28 -4.44 4.28
N ALA A 355 -25.83 -5.45 4.95
CA ALA A 355 -25.11 -6.70 5.17
C ALA A 355 -25.14 -7.58 3.91
N ASN A 356 -24.05 -8.30 3.65
CA ASN A 356 -24.01 -9.36 2.64
C ASN A 356 -24.53 -10.67 3.23
N ILE A 357 -25.79 -10.99 2.94
CA ILE A 357 -26.48 -12.17 3.51
C ILE A 357 -25.84 -13.49 3.11
N ASN A 358 -25.32 -13.59 1.89
CA ASN A 358 -24.64 -14.81 1.45
C ASN A 358 -23.42 -15.14 2.31
N LYS A 359 -22.75 -14.11 2.84
CA LYS A 359 -21.60 -14.25 3.75
C LYS A 359 -21.97 -14.31 5.23
N CYS A 360 -23.11 -13.76 5.66
CA CYS A 360 -23.42 -13.65 7.09
C CYS A 360 -24.48 -14.64 7.61
N LYS A 361 -25.31 -15.24 6.74
CA LYS A 361 -26.53 -15.98 7.14
C LYS A 361 -26.31 -17.10 8.16
N ILE A 362 -25.16 -17.79 8.12
CA ILE A 362 -24.83 -18.89 9.05
C ILE A 362 -24.26 -18.40 10.39
N PHE A 363 -23.86 -17.13 10.47
CA PHE A 363 -23.20 -16.52 11.63
C PHE A 363 -24.13 -15.62 12.44
N VAL A 364 -25.37 -15.40 11.99
CA VAL A 364 -26.28 -14.43 12.60
C VAL A 364 -27.61 -15.06 12.98
N LYS A 365 -28.21 -14.50 14.04
CA LYS A 365 -29.60 -14.75 14.42
C LYS A 365 -30.39 -13.46 14.27
N THR A 366 -31.54 -13.52 13.60
CA THR A 366 -32.50 -12.41 13.49
C THR A 366 -33.84 -12.84 14.06
N GLY A 367 -34.31 -12.18 15.12
CA GLY A 367 -35.56 -12.58 15.79
C GLY A 367 -35.49 -14.02 16.34
N LYS A 368 -36.46 -14.87 15.95
CA LYS A 368 -36.48 -16.31 16.30
C LYS A 368 -35.82 -17.20 15.25
N SER A 369 -35.39 -16.63 14.13
CA SER A 369 -34.88 -17.39 12.99
C SER A 369 -33.35 -17.49 13.04
N TYR A 370 -32.85 -18.72 12.99
CA TYR A 370 -31.46 -19.07 12.79
C TYR A 370 -31.39 -20.11 11.66
N GLN A 371 -30.42 -19.97 10.76
CA GLN A 371 -30.16 -20.94 9.71
C GLN A 371 -28.94 -21.75 10.15
N SER A 372 -29.17 -22.96 10.68
CA SER A 372 -28.08 -23.90 10.98
C SER A 372 -27.41 -24.31 9.67
N THR A 373 -26.09 -24.46 9.70
CA THR A 373 -25.30 -25.04 8.60
C THR A 373 -25.95 -26.36 8.15
N LEU A 374 -26.34 -26.43 6.88
CA LEU A 374 -26.42 -27.73 6.22
C LEU A 374 -24.97 -28.21 6.09
N ILE A 375 -24.67 -29.32 6.74
CA ILE A 375 -23.47 -30.12 6.50
C ILE A 375 -23.42 -30.47 5.02
#